data_AF-A0A966DGX7-F1
#
_entry.id   AF-A0A966DGX7-F1
#
_cell.length_a   1.000
_cell.length_b   1.000
_cell.length_c   1.000
_cell.angle_alpha   90.00
_cell.angle_beta   90.00
_cell.angle_gamma   90.00
#
_symmetry.space_group_name_H-M   'P 1'
#
loop_
_entity.id
_entity.type
_entity.pdbx_description
1 polymer ?
#
loop_
_entity_poly.entity_id
_entity_poly.type
_entity_poly.pdbx_seq_one_letter_code
_entity_poly.pdbx_strand_id
1 'polypeptide(L)'
;MKNKVFISGSISIKRLPKEVKNSIDKIIEKNIEILVGDASGIDTLVQEYCSSLNYFNVTVYSIYVLPRYKANENFGTKYIEVNHDIKKERNRQKAKDNAMTIDSEFLFTIWDGQSEGSYANILRGLAYGKKIKVYLSNKDLFLNQNEITTKNIEFIYRENNGYTASEVVQYLKNEAEEIFQKTQDLNRYLIQKLVIQKNNEIYIPTNQYENLFIID
;
A
#
# COMPACT_ATOMS: atom_id res chain seq x y z
N MET A 1 1.54 -22.19 16.23
CA MET A 1 1.20 -21.08 15.32
C MET A 1 2.28 -20.01 15.47
N LYS A 2 2.75 -19.39 14.38
CA LYS A 2 3.76 -18.32 14.46
C LYS A 2 3.05 -17.02 14.85
N ASN A 3 3.12 -16.63 16.12
CA ASN A 3 2.49 -15.41 16.63
C ASN A 3 3.37 -14.19 16.30
N LYS A 4 3.41 -13.82 15.01
CA LYS A 4 4.26 -12.78 14.44
C LYS A 4 3.41 -11.74 13.71
N VAL A 5 3.73 -10.46 13.91
CA VAL A 5 3.13 -9.34 13.17
C VAL A 5 4.18 -8.65 12.33
N PHE A 6 3.91 -8.49 11.03
CA PHE A 6 4.69 -7.59 10.19
C PHE A 6 4.11 -6.18 10.31
N ILE A 7 4.87 -5.26 10.88
CA ILE A 7 4.52 -3.84 10.90
C ILE A 7 5.25 -3.14 9.77
N SER A 8 4.50 -2.47 8.89
CA SER A 8 5.02 -1.74 7.75
C SER A 8 4.37 -0.37 7.63
N GLY A 9 4.94 0.52 6.82
CA GLY A 9 4.28 1.78 6.56
C GLY A 9 5.05 2.75 5.68
N SER A 10 4.55 3.97 5.63
CA SER A 10 5.04 5.00 4.71
C SER A 10 6.28 5.72 5.25
N ILE A 11 7.26 5.95 4.38
CA ILE A 11 8.50 6.68 4.69
C ILE A 11 8.22 8.16 5.04
N SER A 12 7.16 8.72 4.47
CA SER A 12 6.69 10.10 4.67
C SER A 12 6.27 10.38 6.12
N ILE A 13 5.80 9.37 6.86
CA ILE A 13 5.29 9.52 8.22
C ILE A 13 6.46 9.66 9.21
N LYS A 14 6.45 10.76 9.97
CA LYS A 14 7.55 11.15 10.89
C LYS A 14 7.23 11.00 12.37
N ARG A 15 6.01 10.58 12.71
CA ARG A 15 5.57 10.33 14.08
C ARG A 15 4.56 9.19 14.11
N LEU A 16 4.63 8.33 15.13
CA LEU A 16 3.58 7.34 15.36
C LEU A 16 2.36 8.02 15.99
N PRO A 17 1.18 7.95 15.34
CA PRO A 17 -0.08 8.40 15.94
C PRO A 17 -0.37 7.66 17.25
N LYS A 18 -1.10 8.31 18.16
CA LYS A 18 -1.40 7.72 19.48
C LYS A 18 -2.14 6.39 19.36
N GLU A 19 -3.09 6.29 18.45
CA GLU A 19 -3.85 5.07 18.18
C GLU A 19 -3.00 3.92 17.62
N VAL A 20 -1.97 4.25 16.83
CA VAL A 20 -0.97 3.28 16.37
C VAL A 20 -0.14 2.78 17.55
N LYS A 21 0.36 3.68 18.41
CA LYS A 21 1.09 3.30 19.64
C LYS A 21 0.25 2.37 20.52
N ASN A 22 -1.01 2.74 20.78
CA ASN A 22 -1.94 1.91 21.55
C ASN A 22 -2.13 0.50 20.94
N SER A 23 -2.05 0.37 19.62
CA SER A 23 -2.11 -0.93 18.94
C SER A 23 -0.81 -1.73 19.09
N ILE A 24 0.34 -1.06 19.05
CA ILE A 24 1.66 -1.67 19.31
C ILE A 24 1.75 -2.11 20.77
N ASP A 25 1.25 -1.32 21.73
CA ASP A 25 1.23 -1.67 23.15
C ASP A 25 0.49 -2.99 23.37
N LYS A 26 -0.66 -3.20 22.72
CA LYS A 26 -1.42 -4.47 22.78
C LYS A 26 -0.66 -5.66 22.15
N ILE A 27 0.17 -5.41 21.14
CA ILE A 27 1.04 -6.42 20.53
C ILE A 27 2.14 -6.82 21.52
N ILE A 28 2.74 -5.84 22.19
CA ILE A 28 3.76 -6.00 23.23
C ILE A 28 3.21 -6.75 24.44
N GLU A 29 2.04 -6.37 24.95
CA GLU A 29 1.35 -7.03 26.08
C GLU A 29 1.10 -8.52 25.82
N LYS A 30 0.82 -8.88 24.55
CA LYS A 30 0.62 -10.26 24.11
C LYS A 30 1.92 -10.98 23.74
N ASN A 31 3.06 -10.31 23.88
CA ASN A 31 4.40 -10.79 23.49
C ASN A 31 4.44 -11.36 22.06
N ILE A 32 3.76 -10.68 21.13
CA ILE A 32 3.75 -11.04 19.71
C ILE A 32 5.03 -10.51 19.07
N GLU A 33 5.81 -11.37 18.43
CA GLU A 33 7.04 -10.94 17.78
C GLU A 33 6.76 -9.95 16.64
N ILE A 34 7.46 -8.82 16.62
CA ILE A 34 7.34 -7.79 15.59
C ILE A 34 8.41 -8.02 14.53
N LEU A 35 7.97 -8.20 13.28
CA LEU A 35 8.83 -8.16 12.10
C LEU A 35 8.76 -6.74 11.53
N VAL A 36 9.90 -6.13 11.26
CA VAL A 36 9.99 -4.75 10.74
C VAL A 36 11.14 -4.65 9.77
N GLY A 37 11.04 -3.74 8.80
CA GLY A 37 12.14 -3.43 7.91
C GLY A 37 13.15 -2.48 8.54
N ASP A 38 14.16 -2.13 7.74
CA ASP A 38 15.27 -1.23 8.06
C ASP A 38 15.18 0.11 7.29
N ALA A 39 14.00 0.45 6.76
CA ALA A 39 13.80 1.71 6.06
C ALA A 39 13.59 2.89 7.03
N SER A 40 13.63 4.11 6.51
CA SER A 40 13.23 5.30 7.26
C SER A 40 11.70 5.40 7.40
N GLY A 41 11.23 6.32 8.26
CA GLY A 41 9.79 6.52 8.50
C GLY A 41 9.24 5.49 9.48
N ILE A 42 8.11 4.84 9.13
CA ILE A 42 7.42 3.92 10.06
C ILE A 42 8.33 2.81 10.59
N ASP A 43 9.17 2.21 9.75
CA ASP A 43 10.10 1.15 10.17
C ASP A 43 11.01 1.62 11.32
N THR A 44 11.72 2.74 11.14
CA THR A 44 12.51 3.41 12.18
C THR A 44 11.68 3.71 13.42
N LEU A 45 10.51 4.33 13.25
CA LEU A 45 9.69 4.77 14.38
C LEU A 45 9.16 3.60 15.23
N VAL A 46 8.80 2.48 14.60
CA VAL A 46 8.37 1.26 15.28
C VAL A 46 9.52 0.66 16.07
N GLN A 47 10.71 0.57 15.46
CA GLN A 47 11.92 0.10 16.13
C GLN A 47 12.27 0.97 17.36
N GLU A 48 12.27 2.28 17.22
CA GLU A 48 12.55 3.23 18.31
C GLU A 48 11.52 3.11 19.44
N TYR A 49 10.24 2.99 19.09
CA TYR A 49 9.18 2.85 20.08
C TYR A 49 9.33 1.55 20.88
N CYS A 50 9.56 0.42 20.22
CA CYS A 50 9.81 -0.85 20.90
C CYS A 50 11.06 -0.79 21.79
N SER A 51 12.13 -0.16 21.30
CA SER A 51 13.38 0.03 22.07
C SER A 51 13.12 0.87 23.33
N SER A 52 12.36 1.95 23.22
CA SER A 52 12.02 2.82 24.36
C SER A 52 11.23 2.12 25.46
N LEU A 53 10.53 1.03 25.12
CA LEU A 53 9.75 0.20 26.03
C LEU A 53 10.50 -1.06 26.48
N ASN A 54 11.78 -1.21 26.12
CA ASN A 54 12.59 -2.41 26.34
C ASN A 54 11.93 -3.69 25.80
N TYR A 55 11.17 -3.58 24.70
CA TYR A 55 10.57 -4.72 24.03
C TYR A 55 11.49 -5.25 22.94
N PHE A 56 12.17 -6.36 23.21
CA PHE A 56 13.22 -6.91 22.32
C PHE A 56 12.75 -8.07 21.43
N ASN A 57 11.49 -8.50 21.55
CA ASN A 57 10.91 -9.52 20.67
C ASN A 57 10.56 -8.90 19.30
N VAL A 58 11.61 -8.41 18.63
CA VAL A 58 11.60 -7.65 17.38
C VAL A 58 12.70 -8.22 16.48
N THR A 59 12.35 -8.51 15.23
CA THR A 59 13.30 -8.95 14.20
C THR A 59 13.34 -7.95 13.05
N VAL A 60 14.50 -7.33 12.82
CA VAL A 60 14.74 -6.39 11.73
C VAL A 60 15.16 -7.13 10.46
N TYR A 61 14.37 -7.02 9.40
CA TYR A 61 14.67 -7.62 8.11
C TYR A 61 15.44 -6.63 7.24
N SER A 62 16.44 -7.13 6.52
CA SER A 62 17.27 -6.34 5.61
C SER A 62 17.69 -7.14 4.38
N ILE A 63 17.90 -6.45 3.25
CA ILE A 63 18.58 -7.01 2.06
C ILE A 63 20.11 -6.84 2.12
N TYR A 64 20.61 -6.40 3.27
CA TYR A 64 22.02 -6.21 3.58
C TYR A 64 22.36 -7.03 4.82
N VAL A 65 23.58 -7.58 4.87
CA VAL A 65 24.07 -8.36 6.02
C VAL A 65 23.95 -7.57 7.32
N LEU A 66 24.26 -6.28 7.27
CA LEU A 66 24.00 -5.32 8.33
C LEU A 66 22.79 -4.47 7.93
N PRO A 67 21.70 -4.43 8.74
CA PRO A 67 20.58 -3.54 8.48
C PRO A 67 21.02 -2.08 8.36
N ARG A 68 20.36 -1.31 7.49
CA ARG A 68 20.62 0.14 7.38
C ARG A 68 20.31 0.88 8.68
N TYR A 69 19.38 0.34 9.46
CA TYR A 69 18.98 0.87 10.75
C TYR A 69 18.56 -0.26 11.69
N LYS A 70 19.05 -0.19 12.93
CA LYS A 70 18.72 -1.08 14.05
C LYS A 70 18.71 -0.23 15.32
N ALA A 71 17.53 0.03 15.89
CA ALA A 71 17.41 0.95 17.03
C ALA A 71 18.02 0.41 18.35
N ASN A 72 18.12 -0.91 18.49
CA ASN A 72 18.58 -1.55 19.72
C ASN A 72 19.36 -2.82 19.40
N GLU A 73 20.49 -3.05 20.06
CA GLU A 73 21.34 -4.22 19.80
C GLU A 73 20.70 -5.56 20.15
N ASN A 74 19.74 -5.57 21.06
CA ASN A 74 19.01 -6.78 21.45
C ASN A 74 17.96 -7.21 20.41
N PHE A 75 17.69 -6.41 19.39
CA PHE A 75 16.80 -6.83 18.30
C PHE A 75 17.46 -7.91 17.45
N GLY A 76 16.67 -8.93 17.09
CA GLY A 76 17.06 -9.91 16.10
C GLY A 76 17.25 -9.26 14.74
N THR A 77 18.07 -9.87 13.88
CA THR A 77 18.24 -9.43 12.49
C THR A 77 18.07 -10.61 11.56
N LYS A 78 17.38 -10.40 10.44
CA LYS A 78 17.26 -11.41 9.38
C LYS A 78 17.68 -10.83 8.04
N TYR A 79 18.80 -11.33 7.53
CA TYR A 79 19.25 -11.05 6.17
C TYR A 79 18.42 -11.84 5.16
N ILE A 80 17.90 -11.15 4.15
CA ILE A 80 17.22 -11.75 3.01
C ILE A 80 18.16 -11.63 1.81
N GLU A 81 18.74 -12.76 1.44
CA GLU A 81 19.49 -12.87 0.21
C GLU A 81 18.52 -12.72 -0.98
N VAL A 82 18.80 -11.75 -1.83
CA VAL A 82 18.00 -11.48 -3.03
C VAL A 82 18.85 -11.78 -4.24
N ASN A 83 18.29 -12.51 -5.22
CA ASN A 83 18.96 -12.85 -6.46
C ASN A 83 19.62 -11.59 -7.09
N HIS A 84 20.91 -11.70 -7.40
CA HIS A 84 21.73 -10.67 -8.05
C HIS A 84 21.20 -10.23 -9.42
N ASP A 85 20.40 -11.06 -10.09
CA ASP A 85 19.74 -10.71 -11.35
C ASP A 85 18.72 -9.57 -11.19
N ILE A 86 18.22 -9.35 -9.97
CA ILE A 86 17.30 -8.25 -9.65
C ILE A 86 18.09 -6.94 -9.52
N LYS A 87 18.31 -6.29 -10.66
CA LYS A 87 19.09 -5.04 -10.75
C LYS A 87 18.45 -3.85 -10.03
N LYS A 88 17.12 -3.78 -9.99
CA LYS A 88 16.40 -2.65 -9.36
C LYS A 88 16.30 -2.86 -7.86
N GLU A 89 16.93 -1.97 -7.07
CA GLU A 89 16.88 -2.01 -5.61
C GLU A 89 15.45 -2.08 -5.06
N ARG A 90 14.53 -1.33 -5.67
CA ARG A 90 13.10 -1.38 -5.33
C ARG A 90 12.52 -2.80 -5.37
N ASN A 91 12.89 -3.60 -6.36
CA ASN A 91 12.43 -4.98 -6.47
C ASN A 91 13.07 -5.87 -5.41
N ARG A 92 14.32 -5.58 -5.03
CA ARG A 92 14.98 -6.27 -3.91
C ARG A 92 14.29 -5.98 -2.58
N GLN A 93 13.91 -4.73 -2.33
CA GLN A 93 13.11 -4.36 -1.15
C GLN A 93 11.75 -5.08 -1.15
N LYS A 94 11.08 -5.24 -2.31
CA LYS A 94 9.84 -6.04 -2.42
C LYS A 94 10.06 -7.52 -2.01
N ALA A 95 11.20 -8.12 -2.33
CA ALA A 95 11.51 -9.49 -1.90
C ALA A 95 11.66 -9.63 -0.38
N LYS A 96 12.28 -8.63 0.27
CA LYS A 96 12.34 -8.52 1.74
C LYS A 96 10.96 -8.40 2.36
N ASP A 97 10.12 -7.51 1.83
CA ASP A 97 8.75 -7.31 2.32
C ASP A 97 7.89 -8.57 2.13
N ASN A 98 8.10 -9.30 1.02
CA ASN A 98 7.48 -10.60 0.78
C ASN A 98 7.87 -11.62 1.86
N ALA A 99 9.15 -11.71 2.21
CA ALA A 99 9.64 -12.60 3.26
C ALA A 99 9.00 -12.28 4.62
N MET A 100 8.94 -11.00 5.02
CA MET A 100 8.23 -10.59 6.25
C MET A 100 6.75 -10.94 6.22
N THR A 101 6.10 -10.76 5.06
CA THR A 101 4.68 -11.10 4.89
C THR A 101 4.46 -12.61 5.09
N ILE A 102 5.29 -13.45 4.45
CA ILE A 102 5.22 -14.91 4.58
C ILE A 102 5.44 -15.35 6.03
N ASP A 103 6.44 -14.78 6.70
CA ASP A 103 6.81 -15.13 8.07
C ASP A 103 5.80 -14.67 9.14
N SER A 104 4.93 -13.70 8.82
CA SER A 104 3.92 -13.14 9.72
C SER A 104 2.55 -13.83 9.63
N GLU A 105 1.77 -13.80 10.71
CA GLU A 105 0.33 -14.13 10.70
C GLU A 105 -0.51 -12.86 10.51
N PHE A 106 -0.06 -11.76 11.13
CA PHE A 106 -0.73 -10.46 11.10
C PHE A 106 0.07 -9.48 10.27
N LEU A 107 -0.61 -8.64 9.50
CA LEU A 107 -0.05 -7.49 8.82
C LEU A 107 -0.65 -6.22 9.43
N PHE A 108 0.19 -5.32 9.92
CA PHE A 108 -0.23 -4.01 10.40
C PHE A 108 0.44 -2.92 9.57
N THR A 109 -0.32 -2.21 8.74
CA THR A 109 0.22 -1.18 7.85
C THR A 109 -0.22 0.22 8.30
N ILE A 110 0.74 1.13 8.47
CA ILE A 110 0.51 2.55 8.77
C ILE A 110 0.78 3.35 7.49
N TRP A 111 -0.27 3.85 6.86
CA TRP A 111 -0.23 4.31 5.48
C TRP A 111 -0.76 5.74 5.33
N ASP A 112 -0.12 6.53 4.48
CA ASP A 112 -0.53 7.90 4.11
C ASP A 112 -1.52 7.97 2.93
N GLY A 113 -1.95 6.81 2.41
CA GLY A 113 -2.76 6.73 1.19
C GLY A 113 -1.95 6.86 -0.11
N GLN A 114 -0.67 7.25 -0.02
CA GLN A 114 0.18 7.58 -1.18
C GLN A 114 1.27 6.55 -1.42
N SER A 115 1.87 5.98 -0.37
CA SER A 115 3.02 5.09 -0.50
C SER A 115 2.70 3.82 -1.29
N GLU A 116 3.29 3.67 -2.48
CA GLU A 116 3.18 2.44 -3.30
C GLU A 116 3.70 1.22 -2.54
N GLY A 117 4.73 1.38 -1.69
CA GLY A 117 5.26 0.28 -0.87
C GLY A 117 4.24 -0.24 0.14
N SER A 118 3.60 0.67 0.88
CA SER A 118 2.53 0.32 1.82
C SER A 118 1.32 -0.28 1.10
N TYR A 119 0.90 0.31 -0.01
CA TYR A 119 -0.15 -0.23 -0.88
C TYR A 119 0.15 -1.67 -1.32
N ALA A 120 1.35 -1.92 -1.85
CA ALA A 120 1.78 -3.25 -2.27
C ALA A 120 1.84 -4.26 -1.12
N ASN A 121 2.22 -3.83 0.10
CA ASN A 121 2.21 -4.68 1.28
C ASN A 121 0.79 -5.10 1.67
N ILE A 122 -0.17 -4.19 1.65
CA ILE A 122 -1.58 -4.48 1.96
C ILE A 122 -2.14 -5.49 0.94
N LEU A 123 -1.94 -5.25 -0.36
CA LEU A 123 -2.40 -6.18 -1.40
C LEU A 123 -1.77 -7.57 -1.27
N ARG A 124 -0.47 -7.62 -0.94
CA ARG A 124 0.21 -8.90 -0.70
C ARG A 124 -0.35 -9.63 0.52
N GLY A 125 -0.63 -8.90 1.60
CA GLY A 125 -1.29 -9.46 2.78
C GLY A 125 -2.64 -10.07 2.45
N LEU A 126 -3.45 -9.39 1.61
CA LEU A 126 -4.74 -9.89 1.15
C LEU A 126 -4.58 -11.17 0.33
N ALA A 127 -3.67 -11.17 -0.63
CA ALA A 127 -3.39 -12.33 -1.49
C ALA A 127 -2.93 -13.57 -0.69
N TYR A 128 -2.19 -13.37 0.41
CA TYR A 128 -1.76 -14.46 1.29
C TYR A 128 -2.72 -14.75 2.44
N GLY A 129 -3.91 -14.17 2.46
CA GLY A 129 -4.93 -14.44 3.48
C GLY A 129 -4.49 -14.06 4.90
N LYS A 130 -3.64 -13.03 5.04
CA LYS A 130 -3.16 -12.55 6.34
C LYS A 130 -4.27 -11.82 7.09
N LYS A 131 -4.16 -11.73 8.42
CA LYS A 131 -5.02 -10.87 9.23
C LYS A 131 -4.49 -9.44 9.17
N ILE A 132 -5.21 -8.54 8.50
CA ILE A 132 -4.71 -7.21 8.17
C ILE A 132 -5.38 -6.14 9.02
N LYS A 133 -4.57 -5.20 9.53
CA LYS A 133 -4.99 -3.94 10.13
C LYS A 133 -4.35 -2.78 9.37
N VAL A 134 -5.11 -1.75 9.03
CA VAL A 134 -4.59 -0.57 8.30
C VAL A 134 -4.95 0.70 9.07
N TYR A 135 -3.94 1.51 9.38
CA TYR A 135 -4.12 2.88 9.84
C TYR A 135 -3.87 3.84 8.68
N LEU A 136 -4.85 4.70 8.40
CA LEU A 136 -4.78 5.67 7.33
C LEU A 136 -4.48 7.06 7.92
N SER A 137 -3.23 7.50 7.82
CA SER A 137 -2.71 8.67 8.55
C SER A 137 -3.22 10.01 8.02
N ASN A 138 -3.56 10.11 6.73
CA ASN A 138 -4.17 11.31 6.16
C ASN A 138 -5.63 11.52 6.60
N LYS A 139 -6.30 10.47 7.10
CA LYS A 139 -7.67 10.51 7.66
C LYS A 139 -7.72 10.28 9.18
N ASP A 140 -6.55 10.06 9.80
CA ASP A 140 -6.37 9.80 11.23
C ASP A 140 -7.29 8.70 11.80
N LEU A 141 -7.44 7.58 11.08
CA LEU A 141 -8.35 6.50 11.45
C LEU A 141 -7.82 5.11 11.10
N PHE A 142 -8.38 4.09 11.74
CA PHE A 142 -8.26 2.70 11.28
C PHE A 142 -9.36 2.38 10.28
N LEU A 143 -9.02 1.72 9.18
CA LEU A 143 -10.04 1.15 8.29
C LEU A 143 -10.78 0.02 9.00
N ASN A 144 -12.08 -0.09 8.77
CA ASN A 144 -12.87 -1.22 9.26
C ASN A 144 -12.50 -2.49 8.49
N GLN A 145 -12.65 -3.66 9.12
CA GLN A 145 -12.20 -4.92 8.52
C GLN A 145 -12.88 -5.23 7.17
N ASN A 146 -14.15 -4.88 7.04
CA ASN A 146 -14.93 -5.03 5.80
C ASN A 146 -14.50 -4.05 4.69
N GLU A 147 -13.78 -2.98 5.03
CA GLU A 147 -13.26 -1.99 4.07
C GLU A 147 -11.88 -2.39 3.54
N ILE A 148 -11.16 -3.29 4.21
CA ILE A 148 -9.83 -3.76 3.76
C ILE A 148 -10.04 -4.82 2.66
N THR A 149 -10.41 -4.36 1.47
CA THR A 149 -10.56 -5.17 0.26
C THR A 149 -9.63 -4.65 -0.83
N THR A 150 -9.26 -5.51 -1.79
CA THR A 150 -8.42 -5.11 -2.93
C THR A 150 -8.96 -3.86 -3.63
N LYS A 151 -10.28 -3.85 -3.91
CA LYS A 151 -10.95 -2.73 -4.61
C LYS A 151 -10.88 -1.42 -3.82
N ASN A 152 -11.17 -1.45 -2.52
CA ASN A 152 -11.18 -0.23 -1.72
C ASN A 152 -9.76 0.29 -1.43
N ILE A 153 -8.80 -0.60 -1.20
CA ILE A 153 -7.39 -0.21 -1.02
C ILE A 153 -6.82 0.39 -2.30
N GLU A 154 -7.16 -0.18 -3.46
CA GLU A 154 -6.84 0.41 -4.76
C GLU A 154 -7.51 1.78 -4.94
N PHE A 155 -8.81 1.90 -4.63
CA PHE A 155 -9.52 3.17 -4.71
C PHE A 155 -8.82 4.27 -3.89
N ILE A 156 -8.45 4.00 -2.62
CA ILE A 156 -7.72 4.96 -1.77
C ILE A 156 -6.37 5.34 -2.40
N TYR A 157 -5.61 4.37 -2.91
CA TYR A 157 -4.32 4.63 -3.55
C TYR A 157 -4.49 5.53 -4.78
N ARG A 158 -5.51 5.26 -5.61
CA ARG A 158 -5.78 6.00 -6.85
C ARG A 158 -6.38 7.38 -6.59
N GLU A 159 -7.20 7.54 -5.56
CA GLU A 159 -7.70 8.85 -5.12
C GLU A 159 -6.53 9.80 -4.79
N ASN A 160 -5.44 9.26 -4.23
CA ASN A 160 -4.29 10.07 -3.79
C ASN A 160 -3.16 10.21 -4.83
N ASN A 161 -3.04 9.29 -5.79
CA ASN A 161 -1.94 9.28 -6.78
C ASN A 161 -2.40 9.45 -8.23
N GLY A 162 -3.69 9.30 -8.50
CA GLY A 162 -4.23 9.19 -9.84
C GLY A 162 -3.76 7.93 -10.58
N TYR A 163 -3.92 7.97 -11.90
CA TYR A 163 -3.38 7.00 -12.84
C TYR A 163 -2.35 7.67 -13.72
N THR A 164 -1.25 6.97 -14.03
CA THR A 164 -0.37 7.37 -15.11
C THR A 164 -1.08 7.18 -16.46
N ALA A 165 -0.67 7.94 -17.49
CA ALA A 165 -1.25 7.79 -18.83
C ALA A 165 -1.17 6.34 -19.34
N SER A 166 -0.05 5.65 -19.09
CA SER A 166 0.13 4.24 -19.46
C SER A 166 -0.83 3.30 -18.71
N GLU A 167 -1.10 3.55 -17.42
CA GLU A 167 -2.09 2.77 -16.67
C GLU A 167 -3.50 3.01 -17.16
N VAL A 168 -3.86 4.25 -17.51
CA VAL A 168 -5.18 4.54 -18.12
C VAL A 168 -5.32 3.77 -19.43
N VAL A 169 -4.32 3.81 -20.30
CA VAL A 169 -4.33 3.04 -21.56
C VAL A 169 -4.48 1.55 -21.29
N GLN A 170 -3.74 0.99 -20.34
CA GLN A 170 -3.82 -0.44 -20.03
C GLN A 170 -5.17 -0.83 -19.42
N TYR A 171 -5.70 0.00 -18.52
CA TYR A 171 -7.03 -0.19 -17.94
C TYR A 171 -8.10 -0.20 -19.02
N LEU A 172 -8.05 0.76 -19.94
CA LEU A 172 -8.98 0.81 -21.07
C LEU A 172 -8.86 -0.41 -21.98
N LYS A 173 -7.64 -0.89 -22.26
CA LYS A 173 -7.45 -2.11 -23.06
C LYS A 173 -8.00 -3.37 -22.38
N ASN A 174 -7.76 -3.52 -21.07
CA ASN A 174 -8.13 -4.74 -20.36
C ASN A 174 -9.62 -4.78 -19.99
N GLU A 175 -10.14 -3.69 -19.42
CA GLU A 175 -11.48 -3.65 -18.85
C GLU A 175 -12.47 -3.04 -19.84
N ALA A 176 -12.05 -2.04 -20.62
CA ALA A 176 -12.96 -1.38 -21.52
C ALA A 176 -13.23 -2.18 -22.80
N GLU A 177 -12.39 -3.16 -23.17
CA GLU A 177 -12.76 -4.14 -24.21
C GLU A 177 -13.87 -5.09 -23.74
N GLU A 178 -13.89 -5.46 -22.45
CA GLU A 178 -14.98 -6.25 -21.87
C GLU A 178 -16.28 -5.43 -21.79
N ILE A 179 -16.19 -4.14 -21.50
CA ILE A 179 -17.34 -3.24 -21.31
C ILE A 179 -17.84 -2.63 -22.64
N PHE A 180 -16.92 -2.30 -23.56
CA PHE A 180 -17.20 -1.63 -24.83
C PHE A 180 -16.58 -2.40 -25.99
N GLN A 181 -17.37 -3.29 -26.60
CA GLN A 181 -16.91 -4.09 -27.75
C GLN A 181 -16.86 -3.28 -29.05
N LYS A 182 -17.66 -2.21 -29.16
CA LYS A 182 -17.69 -1.31 -30.32
C LYS A 182 -17.63 0.14 -29.87
N THR A 183 -17.16 1.02 -30.77
CA THR A 183 -17.12 2.46 -30.53
C THR A 183 -18.49 3.03 -30.15
N GLN A 184 -19.59 2.46 -30.68
CA GLN A 184 -20.95 2.88 -30.32
C GLN A 184 -21.29 2.62 -28.84
N ASP A 185 -20.72 1.60 -28.21
CA ASP A 185 -20.99 1.27 -26.81
C ASP A 185 -20.32 2.28 -25.88
N LEU A 186 -19.07 2.65 -26.18
CA LEU A 186 -18.37 3.73 -25.49
C LEU A 186 -19.11 5.06 -25.65
N ASN A 187 -19.50 5.42 -26.88
CA ASN A 187 -20.24 6.67 -27.12
C ASN A 187 -21.58 6.70 -26.39
N ARG A 188 -22.31 5.59 -26.36
CA ARG A 188 -23.58 5.48 -25.62
C ARG A 188 -23.36 5.66 -24.13
N TYR A 189 -22.30 5.06 -23.57
CA TYR A 189 -21.95 5.22 -22.16
C TYR A 189 -21.57 6.66 -21.82
N LEU A 190 -20.74 7.31 -22.63
CA LEU A 190 -20.35 8.70 -22.42
C LEU A 190 -21.55 9.66 -22.51
N ILE A 191 -22.52 9.39 -23.39
CA ILE A 191 -23.81 10.13 -23.43
C ILE A 191 -24.62 9.91 -22.15
N GLN A 192 -24.76 8.66 -21.71
CA GLN A 192 -25.50 8.34 -20.47
C GLN A 192 -24.87 8.99 -19.23
N LYS A 193 -23.54 9.14 -19.22
CA LYS A 193 -22.80 9.85 -18.17
C LYS A 193 -22.76 11.36 -18.35
N LEU A 194 -23.46 11.89 -19.36
CA LEU A 194 -23.52 13.31 -19.70
C LEU A 194 -22.12 13.91 -19.93
N VAL A 195 -21.16 13.09 -20.39
CA VAL A 195 -19.81 13.54 -20.73
C VAL A 195 -19.79 14.17 -22.11
N ILE A 196 -20.48 13.54 -23.06
CA ILE A 196 -20.66 14.03 -24.43
C ILE A 196 -22.14 14.06 -24.79
N GLN A 197 -22.50 14.86 -25.77
CA GLN A 197 -23.81 14.90 -26.41
C GLN A 197 -23.66 14.79 -27.92
N LYS A 198 -24.70 14.31 -28.60
CA LYS A 198 -24.70 14.16 -30.05
C LYS A 198 -25.43 15.34 -30.69
N ASN A 199 -24.74 16.12 -31.51
CA ASN A 199 -25.32 17.17 -32.34
C ASN A 199 -25.17 16.74 -33.82
N ASN A 200 -26.28 16.40 -34.46
CA ASN A 200 -26.31 15.74 -35.77
C ASN A 200 -25.48 14.43 -35.77
N GLU A 201 -24.43 14.35 -36.59
CA GLU A 201 -23.51 13.19 -36.65
C GLU A 201 -22.24 13.37 -35.79
N ILE A 202 -22.10 14.51 -35.13
CA ILE A 202 -20.89 14.88 -34.39
C ILE A 202 -21.15 14.75 -32.88
N TYR A 203 -20.21 14.14 -32.17
CA TYR A 203 -20.22 14.12 -30.71
C TYR A 203 -19.43 15.33 -30.20
N ILE A 204 -20.04 16.12 -29.32
CA ILE A 204 -19.43 17.28 -28.68
C ILE A 204 -19.49 17.10 -27.16
N PRO A 205 -18.52 17.62 -26.39
CA PRO A 205 -18.60 17.57 -24.93
C PRO A 205 -19.80 18.37 -24.41
N THR A 206 -20.29 18.00 -23.23
CA THR A 206 -21.26 18.83 -22.50
C THR A 206 -20.52 19.94 -21.76
N ASN A 207 -21.22 21.03 -21.42
CA ASN A 207 -20.64 22.17 -20.71
C ASN A 207 -19.94 21.79 -19.39
N GLN A 208 -20.39 20.71 -18.74
CA GLN A 208 -19.77 20.22 -17.51
C GLN A 208 -18.33 19.73 -17.72
N TYR A 209 -18.04 19.17 -18.91
CA TYR A 209 -16.78 18.51 -19.22
C TYR A 209 -16.00 19.17 -20.35
N GLU A 210 -16.49 20.28 -20.91
CA GLU A 210 -15.89 21.01 -22.04
C GLU A 210 -14.39 21.28 -21.82
N ASN A 211 -14.01 21.70 -20.62
CA ASN A 211 -12.61 21.98 -20.24
C ASN A 211 -11.68 20.74 -20.22
N LEU A 212 -12.21 19.53 -20.33
CA LEU A 212 -11.44 18.29 -20.39
C LEU A 212 -11.15 17.84 -21.83
N PHE A 213 -11.80 18.45 -22.82
CA PHE A 213 -11.63 18.13 -24.22
C PHE A 213 -10.75 19.20 -24.89
N ILE A 214 -9.85 18.76 -25.77
CA ILE A 214 -9.17 19.67 -26.69
C ILE A 214 -10.16 19.91 -27.83
N ILE A 215 -10.84 21.04 -27.78
CA ILE A 215 -11.77 21.50 -28.80
C ILE A 215 -11.05 22.61 -29.55
N ASP A 216 -10.79 22.39 -30.85
CA ASP A 216 -10.28 23.43 -31.75
C ASP A 216 -11.38 24.45 -32.11
#